data_AF-A0A380NXJ5-F1
#
_entry.id   AF-A0A380NXJ5-F1
#
_cell.length_a   1.000
_cell.length_b   1.000
_cell.length_c   1.000
_cell.angle_alpha   90.00
_cell.angle_beta   90.00
_cell.angle_gamma   90.00
#
_symmetry.space_group_name_H-M   'P 1'
#
loop_
_entity.id
_entity.type
_entity.pdbx_description
1 polymer ?
#
loop_
_entity_poly.entity_id
_entity_poly.type
_entity_poly.pdbx_seq_one_letter_code
_entity_poly.pdbx_strand_id
1 'polypeptide(L)'
;MHTEQRLKVQRPMMQGDLTESYLPLRILSAGAMPFMFSMSLFRLPRMIFSTPKAANTPMGEFFLNITDYHSWAGVLTYAIVLMFLGYAFGLITVQPGQLAKSMKESGEYFLNIFPGEQTTSFLFKKYLL
;
A
#
# COMPACT_ATOMS: atom_id res chain seq x y z
N MET A 1 10.72 9.22 10.34
CA MET A 1 9.53 9.26 9.45
C MET A 1 9.85 9.71 8.00
N HIS A 2 11.12 9.64 7.55
CA HIS A 2 11.55 9.98 6.18
C HIS A 2 12.31 8.82 5.52
N THR A 3 11.75 7.62 5.55
CA THR A 3 12.35 6.47 4.85
C THR A 3 11.83 6.47 3.42
N GLU A 4 12.49 7.23 2.56
CA GLU A 4 12.26 7.24 1.11
C GLU A 4 13.32 6.36 0.46
N GLN A 5 12.89 5.35 -0.30
CA GLN A 5 13.83 4.53 -1.05
C GLN A 5 14.18 5.28 -2.34
N ARG A 6 15.41 5.80 -2.42
CA ARG A 6 15.90 6.51 -3.59
C ARG A 6 16.38 5.51 -4.64
N LEU A 7 15.69 5.43 -5.77
CA LEU A 7 16.18 4.67 -6.92
C LEU A 7 16.92 5.60 -7.86
N LYS A 8 18.22 5.35 -8.10
CA LYS A 8 19.00 6.15 -9.05
C LYS A 8 18.42 5.99 -10.46
N VAL A 9 18.15 7.11 -11.12
CA VAL A 9 17.68 7.20 -12.50
C VAL A 9 18.67 8.03 -13.31
N GLN A 10 18.89 7.65 -14.56
CA GLN A 10 19.71 8.40 -15.50
C GLN A 10 18.82 9.11 -16.51
N ARG A 11 19.16 10.37 -16.80
CA ARG A 11 18.57 11.17 -17.87
C ARG A 11 19.63 11.37 -18.96
N PRO A 12 19.71 10.48 -19.96
CA PRO A 12 20.78 10.52 -20.97
C PRO A 12 20.78 11.81 -21.82
N MET A 13 19.68 12.58 -21.83
CA MET A 13 19.53 13.82 -22.58
C MET A 13 20.00 15.08 -21.81
N MET A 14 20.29 14.99 -20.50
CA MET A 14 20.79 16.11 -19.69
C MET A 14 22.32 16.05 -19.66
N GLN A 15 22.96 16.78 -20.57
CA GLN A 15 24.42 16.97 -20.61
C GLN A 15 24.83 17.93 -19.48
N GLY A 16 24.93 17.41 -18.26
CA GLY A 16 25.28 18.19 -17.09
C GLY A 16 25.39 17.27 -15.89
N ASP A 17 26.59 16.75 -15.67
CA ASP A 17 27.01 16.18 -14.39
C ASP A 17 26.66 17.16 -13.26
N LEU A 18 26.18 16.65 -12.11
CA LEU A 18 25.98 17.30 -10.79
C LEU A 18 24.61 17.16 -10.10
N THR A 19 23.60 16.50 -10.68
CA THR A 19 22.43 16.06 -9.89
C THR A 19 22.09 14.61 -10.17
N GLU A 20 22.46 13.71 -9.25
CA GLU A 20 21.93 12.35 -9.22
C GLU A 20 20.40 12.44 -9.21
N SER A 21 19.78 12.17 -10.36
CA SER A 21 18.32 12.06 -10.43
C SER A 21 17.93 10.77 -9.71
N TYR A 22 16.97 10.86 -8.80
CA TYR A 22 16.45 9.70 -8.10
C TYR A 22 14.93 9.73 -8.11
N LEU A 23 14.33 8.56 -8.28
CA LEU A 23 12.90 8.36 -8.08
C LEU A 23 12.66 8.09 -6.58
N PRO A 24 12.00 9.00 -5.84
CA PRO A 24 11.63 8.73 -4.46
C PRO A 24 10.46 7.74 -4.43
N LEU A 25 10.74 6.48 -4.11
CA LEU A 25 9.69 5.53 -3.76
C LEU A 25 9.42 5.62 -2.26
N ARG A 26 8.22 6.11 -1.92
CA ARG A 26 7.78 6.13 -0.54
C ARG A 26 7.31 4.73 -0.16
N ILE A 27 8.03 4.10 0.76
CA ILE A 27 7.72 2.74 1.27
C ILE A 27 6.32 2.71 1.90
N LEU A 28 5.86 3.85 2.40
CA LEU A 28 4.51 4.09 2.92
C LEU A 28 3.66 4.98 1.99
N SER A 29 3.75 4.82 0.65
CA SER A 29 3.01 5.64 -0.31
C SER A 29 1.49 5.61 -0.11
N ALA A 30 0.96 4.55 0.51
CA ALA A 30 -0.45 4.43 0.87
C ALA A 30 -0.90 5.41 1.98
N GLY A 31 0.05 6.04 2.70
CA GLY A 31 -0.25 6.97 3.78
C GLY A 31 -1.09 6.33 4.90
N ALA A 32 -1.99 7.12 5.51
CA ALA A 32 -2.90 6.65 6.55
C ALA A 32 -4.22 6.03 6.00
N MET A 33 -4.39 5.93 4.67
CA MET A 33 -5.64 5.44 4.07
C MET A 33 -5.98 4.00 4.44
N PRO A 34 -5.04 3.02 4.39
CA PRO A 34 -5.34 1.64 4.75
C PRO A 34 -5.81 1.48 6.21
N PHE A 35 -5.24 2.28 7.11
CA PHE A 35 -5.62 2.31 8.53
C PHE A 35 -7.06 2.80 8.71
N MET A 36 -7.43 3.89 8.04
CA MET A 36 -8.79 4.44 8.07
C MET A 36 -9.82 3.48 7.48
N PHE A 37 -9.49 2.80 6.37
CA PHE A 37 -10.36 1.78 5.78
C PHE A 37 -10.52 0.54 6.67
N SER A 38 -9.47 0.11 7.35
CA SER A 38 -9.56 -1.00 8.31
C SER A 38 -10.50 -0.64 9.48
N MET A 39 -10.40 0.59 10.01
CA MET A 39 -11.30 1.07 11.06
C MET A 39 -12.77 1.13 10.63
N SER A 40 -13.06 1.61 9.42
CA SER A 40 -14.44 1.64 8.92
C SER A 40 -14.97 0.23 8.69
N LEU A 41 -14.15 -0.66 8.13
CA LEU A 41 -14.49 -2.07 7.91
C LEU A 41 -14.82 -2.81 9.20
N PHE A 42 -14.10 -2.54 10.30
CA PHE A 42 -14.39 -3.13 11.62
C PHE A 42 -15.65 -2.54 12.27
N ARG A 43 -15.94 -1.26 12.01
CA ARG A 43 -17.11 -0.58 12.59
C ARG A 43 -18.43 -1.05 11.97
N LEU A 44 -18.45 -1.35 10.67
CA LEU A 44 -19.65 -1.79 9.94
C LEU A 44 -20.33 -3.03 10.54
N PRO A 45 -19.66 -4.19 10.68
CA PRO A 45 -20.28 -5.37 11.27
C PRO A 45 -20.64 -5.13 12.74
N ARG A 46 -19.80 -4.41 13.51
CA ARG A 46 -20.12 -4.07 14.90
C ARG A 46 -21.41 -3.26 15.01
N MET A 47 -21.67 -2.34 14.09
CA MET A 47 -22.92 -1.58 14.05
C MET A 47 -24.15 -2.49 13.81
N ILE A 48 -24.02 -3.49 12.93
CA ILE A 48 -25.09 -4.44 12.60
C ILE A 48 -25.34 -5.43 13.75
N PHE A 49 -24.27 -6.01 14.30
CA PHE A 49 -24.34 -7.08 15.30
C PHE A 49 -24.42 -6.59 16.75
N SER A 50 -24.23 -5.31 17.03
CA SER A 50 -24.40 -4.73 18.37
C SER A 50 -25.85 -4.66 18.85
N THR A 51 -26.82 -4.97 17.99
CA THR A 51 -28.22 -4.99 18.41
C THR A 51 -28.48 -6.14 19.39
N PRO A 52 -29.35 -5.96 20.41
CA PRO A 52 -29.59 -6.98 21.45
C PRO A 52 -30.07 -8.34 20.89
N LYS A 53 -30.74 -8.33 19.73
CA LYS A 53 -31.20 -9.53 19.05
C LYS A 53 -30.08 -10.25 18.29
N ALA A 54 -29.15 -9.51 17.70
CA ALA A 54 -28.05 -10.07 16.93
C ALA A 54 -26.89 -10.50 17.84
N ALA A 55 -26.64 -9.77 18.93
CA ALA A 55 -25.56 -10.04 19.88
C ALA A 55 -25.69 -11.40 20.57
N ASN A 56 -26.92 -11.89 20.79
CA ASN A 56 -27.19 -13.20 21.42
C ASN A 56 -27.14 -14.38 20.43
N THR A 57 -26.75 -14.15 19.17
CA THR A 57 -26.56 -15.23 18.19
C THR A 57 -25.08 -15.65 18.15
N PRO A 58 -24.77 -16.93 17.88
CA PRO A 58 -23.37 -17.39 17.76
C PRO A 58 -22.57 -16.60 16.71
N MET A 59 -23.25 -16.16 15.64
CA MET A 59 -22.65 -15.29 14.62
C MET A 59 -22.39 -13.87 15.15
N GLY A 60 -23.33 -13.29 15.90
CA GLY A 60 -23.13 -11.98 16.52
C GLY A 60 -21.99 -11.96 17.51
N GLU A 61 -21.90 -12.95 18.40
CA GLU A 61 -20.77 -13.08 19.35
C GLU A 61 -19.43 -13.21 18.62
N PHE A 62 -19.38 -14.02 17.55
CA PHE A 62 -18.17 -14.18 16.73
C PHE A 62 -17.71 -12.86 16.10
N PHE A 63 -18.62 -12.14 15.44
CA PHE A 63 -18.30 -10.85 14.80
C PHE A 63 -17.93 -9.79 15.83
N LEU A 64 -18.61 -9.77 16.98
CA LEU A 64 -18.29 -8.84 18.07
C LEU A 64 -16.93 -9.12 18.69
N ASN A 65 -16.54 -10.39 18.89
CA ASN A 65 -15.23 -10.77 19.43
C ASN A 65 -14.08 -10.47 18.46
N ILE A 66 -14.28 -10.72 17.16
CA ILE A 66 -13.26 -10.42 16.12
C ILE A 66 -13.11 -8.91 15.87
N THR A 67 -14.16 -8.12 16.09
CA THR A 67 -14.12 -6.66 15.93
C THR A 67 -13.91 -5.89 17.23
N ASP A 68 -13.53 -6.60 18.30
CA ASP A 68 -13.16 -5.99 19.56
C ASP A 68 -11.66 -5.66 19.60
N TYR A 69 -11.34 -4.41 19.94
CA TYR A 69 -9.97 -3.94 20.08
C TYR A 69 -9.33 -4.34 21.42
N HIS A 70 -10.14 -4.82 22.38
CA HIS A 70 -9.66 -5.27 23.69
C HIS A 70 -9.33 -6.76 23.72
N SER A 71 -9.84 -7.54 22.77
CA SER A 71 -9.57 -8.98 22.65
C SER A 71 -8.29 -9.22 21.86
N TRP A 72 -7.44 -10.13 22.34
CA TRP A 72 -6.22 -10.53 21.62
C TRP A 72 -6.54 -11.05 20.21
N ALA A 73 -7.67 -11.77 20.06
CA ALA A 73 -8.12 -12.28 18.78
C ALA A 73 -8.53 -11.16 17.80
N GLY A 74 -9.18 -10.11 18.31
CA GLY A 74 -9.58 -8.96 17.50
C GLY A 74 -8.40 -8.09 17.09
N VAL A 75 -7.41 -7.89 17.97
CA VAL A 75 -6.16 -7.19 17.64
C VAL A 75 -5.36 -7.93 16.56
N LEU A 76 -5.24 -9.26 16.65
CA LEU A 76 -4.59 -10.06 15.61
C LEU A 76 -5.32 -9.96 14.27
N THR A 77 -6.65 -10.06 14.29
CA THR A 77 -7.46 -9.95 13.06
C THR A 77 -7.33 -8.56 12.45
N TYR A 78 -7.33 -7.51 13.28
CA TYR A 78 -7.11 -6.14 12.85
C TYR A 78 -5.73 -5.96 12.19
N ALA A 79 -4.67 -6.49 12.79
CA ALA A 79 -3.32 -6.41 12.24
C ALA A 79 -3.21 -7.12 10.87
N ILE A 80 -3.82 -8.31 10.73
CA ILE A 80 -3.83 -9.07 9.47
C ILE A 80 -4.59 -8.28 8.39
N VAL A 81 -5.79 -7.79 8.71
CA VAL A 81 -6.61 -7.02 7.79
C VAL A 81 -5.90 -5.73 7.39
N LEU A 82 -5.26 -5.04 8.33
CA LEU A 82 -4.49 -3.83 8.07
C LEU A 82 -3.30 -4.11 7.15
N MET A 83 -2.55 -5.19 7.38
CA MET A 83 -1.44 -5.59 6.51
C MET A 83 -1.92 -5.92 5.09
N PHE A 84 -3.02 -6.67 4.98
CA PHE A 84 -3.64 -7.03 3.71
C PHE A 84 -4.12 -5.80 2.94
N LEU A 85 -4.88 -4.91 3.60
CA LEU A 85 -5.32 -3.65 2.99
C LEU A 85 -4.13 -2.75 2.66
N GLY A 86 -3.12 -2.67 3.52
CA GLY A 86 -1.91 -1.89 3.29
C GLY A 86 -1.23 -2.29 1.97
N TYR A 87 -1.08 -3.59 1.74
CA TYR A 87 -0.54 -4.12 0.49
C TYR A 87 -1.44 -3.84 -0.72
N ALA A 88 -2.74 -4.12 -0.61
CA ALA A 88 -3.69 -3.92 -1.70
C ALA A 88 -3.79 -2.45 -2.13
N PHE A 89 -3.92 -1.53 -1.17
CA PHE A 89 -4.00 -0.10 -1.44
C PHE A 89 -2.67 0.47 -1.92
N GLY A 90 -1.53 -0.05 -1.44
CA GLY A 90 -0.22 0.35 -1.92
C GLY A 90 -0.06 0.14 -3.43
N LEU A 91 -0.48 -1.02 -3.94
CA LEU A 91 -0.46 -1.32 -5.38
C LEU A 91 -1.40 -0.40 -6.18
N ILE A 92 -2.60 -0.13 -5.66
CA ILE A 92 -3.60 0.75 -6.31
C ILE A 92 -3.11 2.20 -6.36
N THR A 93 -2.44 2.69 -5.33
CA THR A 93 -1.95 4.07 -5.27
C THR A 93 -0.73 4.30 -6.15
N VAL A 94 0.22 3.35 -6.19
CA VAL A 94 1.48 3.54 -6.93
C VAL A 94 1.31 3.40 -8.43
N GLN A 95 0.33 2.62 -8.89
CA GLN A 95 0.04 2.39 -10.32
C GLN A 95 1.32 2.22 -11.17
N PRO A 96 2.09 1.13 -10.97
CA PRO A 96 3.44 0.98 -11.52
C PRO A 96 3.51 1.14 -13.05
N GLY A 97 2.43 0.79 -13.77
CA GLY A 97 2.33 0.98 -15.22
C GLY A 97 2.26 2.45 -15.64
N GLN A 98 1.51 3.29 -14.91
CA GLN A 98 1.47 4.74 -15.20
C GLN A 98 2.81 5.38 -14.85
N LEU A 99 3.41 5.00 -13.71
CA LEU A 99 4.72 5.47 -13.29
C LEU A 99 5.80 5.15 -14.34
N ALA A 100 5.85 3.92 -14.84
CA ALA A 100 6.76 3.52 -15.90
C ALA A 100 6.54 4.30 -17.22
N LYS A 101 5.28 4.61 -17.56
CA LYS A 101 4.96 5.42 -18.74
C LYS A 101 5.45 6.87 -18.57
N SER A 102 5.21 7.49 -17.42
CA SER A 102 5.71 8.83 -17.10
C SER A 102 7.24 8.90 -17.07
N MET A 103 7.92 7.85 -16.59
CA MET A 103 9.39 7.73 -16.68
C MET A 103 9.87 7.68 -18.13
N LYS A 104 9.18 6.91 -18.99
CA LYS A 104 9.48 6.84 -20.42
C LYS A 104 9.29 8.18 -21.13
N GLU A 105 8.21 8.91 -20.81
CA GLU A 105 7.89 10.22 -21.39
C GLU A 105 8.84 11.34 -20.90
N SER A 106 9.29 11.28 -19.65
CA SER A 106 10.24 12.24 -19.06
C SER A 106 11.71 11.96 -19.42
N GLY A 107 12.00 10.84 -20.09
CA GLY A 107 13.36 10.43 -20.44
C GLY A 107 14.19 9.94 -19.25
N GLU A 108 13.53 9.50 -18.17
CA GLU A 108 14.16 8.91 -16.99
C GLU A 108 14.21 7.39 -17.10
N TYR A 109 15.41 6.81 -16.94
CA TYR A 109 15.61 5.37 -17.07
C TYR A 109 16.38 4.78 -15.88
N PHE A 110 16.01 3.57 -15.49
CA PHE A 110 16.81 2.79 -14.54
C PHE A 110 18.03 2.19 -15.26
N LEU A 111 19.17 2.15 -14.57
CA LEU A 111 20.37 1.52 -15.09
C LEU A 111 20.09 0.03 -15.38
N ASN A 112 20.41 -0.42 -16.60
CA ASN A 112 20.28 -1.82 -17.03
C ASN A 112 18.84 -2.34 -17.21
N ILE A 113 17.83 -1.47 -17.34
CA ILE A 113 16.42 -1.88 -17.55
C ILE A 113 15.83 -1.13 -18.73
N PHE A 114 15.27 -1.85 -19.70
CA PHE A 114 14.64 -1.21 -20.86
C PHE A 114 13.31 -0.53 -20.49
N PRO A 115 13.03 0.67 -21.03
CA PRO A 115 11.82 1.42 -20.72
C PRO A 115 10.56 0.72 -21.23
N GLY A 116 9.55 0.61 -20.36
CA GLY A 116 8.25 0.00 -20.68
C GLY A 116 7.92 -1.14 -19.73
N GLU A 117 7.58 -2.31 -20.27
CA GLU A 117 7.15 -3.47 -19.47
C GLU A 117 8.21 -3.95 -18.47
N GLN A 118 9.50 -3.87 -18.82
CA GLN A 118 10.58 -4.28 -17.91
C GLN A 118 10.69 -3.33 -16.71
N THR A 119 10.52 -2.02 -16.92
CA THR A 119 10.43 -1.02 -15.85
C THR A 119 9.23 -1.30 -14.93
N THR A 120 8.06 -1.58 -15.51
CA THR A 120 6.84 -1.91 -14.75
C THR A 120 7.05 -3.17 -13.89
N SER A 121 7.63 -4.23 -14.48
CA SER A 121 7.89 -5.49 -13.78
C SER A 121 8.92 -5.32 -12.66
N PHE A 122 9.94 -4.49 -12.88
CA PHE A 122 10.93 -4.14 -11.86
C PHE A 122 10.30 -3.38 -10.69
N LEU A 123 9.48 -2.37 -10.98
CA LEU A 123 8.76 -1.60 -9.96
C LEU A 123 7.80 -2.50 -9.16
N PHE A 124 7.08 -3.39 -9.84
CA PHE A 124 6.17 -4.34 -9.19
C PHE A 124 6.91 -5.28 -8.24
N LYS A 125 8.02 -5.89 -8.70
CA LYS A 125 8.84 -6.78 -7.88
C LYS A 125 9.44 -6.06 -6.68
N LYS A 126 9.84 -4.80 -6.85
CA LYS A 126 10.45 -3.99 -5.80
C LYS A 126 9.45 -3.42 -4.79
N TYR A 127 8.18 -3.30 -5.15
CA TYR A 127 7.11 -2.92 -4.22
C TYR A 127 6.62 -4.11 -3.37
N LEU A 128 6.85 -5.34 -3.86
CA LEU A 128 6.45 -6.59 -3.19
C LEU A 128 7.43 -7.04 -2.10
N LEU A 129 8.68 -6.54 -2.12
CA LEU A 129 9.81 -6.96 -1.29
C LEU A 129 10.23 -5.87 -0.31
#